data_AF-A0A1S6EWC6-F1
#
_entry.id   AF-A0A1S6EWC6-F1
#
_cell.length_a   1.000
_cell.length_b   1.000
_cell.length_c   1.000
_cell.angle_alpha   90.00
_cell.angle_beta   90.00
_cell.angle_gamma   90.00
#
_symmetry.space_group_name_H-M   'P 1'
#
loop_
_entity.id
_entity.type
_entity.pdbx_description
1 polymer ?
#
loop_
_entity_poly.entity_id
_entity_poly.type
_entity_poly.pdbx_seq_one_letter_code
_entity_poly.pdbx_strand_id
1 'polypeptide(L)'
;MTVHQPVHPEWSLEAENELFEMANLYPRDTGLPMTVWVSPRGNARHDVRVKVCRPHGDRMIVEDTAVVGVRPEPRVIEGPLATADFHRVAAWIRLNEAALVGYWDGDLSTGQFVRALQTV
;
A
#
# COMPACT_ATOMS: atom_id res chain seq x y z
N MET A 1 -36.06 -0.51 14.11
CA MET A 1 -35.15 0.52 14.63
C MET A 1 -33.74 0.00 14.42
N THR A 2 -33.09 0.43 13.34
CA THR A 2 -31.70 0.05 13.08
C THR A 2 -30.83 0.89 13.99
N VAL A 3 -30.13 0.23 14.91
CA VAL A 3 -29.19 0.88 15.80
C VAL A 3 -28.06 1.41 14.93
N HIS A 4 -28.02 2.73 14.70
CA HIS A 4 -26.82 3.40 14.23
C HIS A 4 -25.78 3.23 15.32
N GLN A 5 -24.94 2.20 15.17
CA GLN A 5 -23.73 2.09 15.96
C GLN A 5 -22.90 3.34 15.64
N PRO A 6 -22.52 4.15 16.64
CA PRO A 6 -21.74 5.35 16.38
C PRO A 6 -20.38 4.91 15.82
N VAL A 7 -20.03 5.43 14.65
CA VAL A 7 -18.67 5.40 14.13
C VAL A 7 -17.74 5.94 15.23
N HIS A 8 -16.69 5.18 15.56
CA HIS A 8 -15.70 5.61 16.53
C HIS A 8 -15.14 6.98 16.11
N PRO A 9 -14.97 7.93 17.05
CA PRO A 9 -14.67 9.34 16.73
C PRO A 9 -13.31 9.57 16.05
N GLU A 10 -12.51 8.53 15.85
CA GLU A 10 -11.20 8.57 15.20
C GLU A 10 -11.22 8.03 13.76
N TRP A 11 -12.35 7.50 13.29
CA TRP A 11 -12.50 7.00 11.91
C TRP A 11 -13.24 8.05 11.08
N SER A 12 -12.50 8.75 10.22
CA SER A 12 -13.16 9.48 9.13
C SER A 12 -13.57 8.48 8.04
N LEU A 13 -14.77 8.64 7.49
CA LEU A 13 -15.25 7.85 6.34
C LEU A 13 -14.27 7.90 5.16
N GLU A 14 -13.48 8.97 5.06
CA GLU A 14 -12.43 9.14 4.05
C GLU A 14 -11.26 8.16 4.25
N ALA A 15 -10.80 7.98 5.50
CA ALA A 15 -9.73 7.03 5.82
C ALA A 15 -10.17 5.58 5.59
N GLU A 16 -11.43 5.24 5.95
CA GLU A 16 -12.01 3.93 5.67
C GLU A 16 -12.15 3.68 4.16
N ASN A 17 -12.65 4.67 3.39
CA ASN A 17 -12.82 4.55 1.94
C ASN A 17 -11.50 4.32 1.20
N GLU A 18 -10.42 4.98 1.62
CA GLU A 18 -9.11 4.84 0.96
C GLU A 18 -8.62 3.39 0.89
N LEU A 19 -8.93 2.55 1.89
CA LEU A 19 -8.48 1.15 1.91
C LEU A 19 -9.33 0.23 1.05
N PHE A 20 -10.63 0.50 0.92
CA PHE A 20 -11.51 -0.28 0.04
C PHE A 20 -11.09 -0.15 -1.44
N GLU A 21 -10.36 0.90 -1.79
CA GLU A 21 -9.86 1.16 -3.14
C GLU A 21 -8.48 0.55 -3.44
N MET A 22 -7.87 -0.17 -2.47
CA MET A 22 -6.52 -0.71 -2.61
C MET A 22 -6.51 -2.19 -2.98
N ALA A 23 -5.55 -2.58 -3.83
CA ALA A 23 -5.14 -3.96 -4.00
C ALA A 23 -4.32 -4.41 -2.78
N ASN A 24 -4.70 -5.55 -2.22
CA ASN A 24 -4.00 -6.22 -1.13
C ASN A 24 -2.96 -7.19 -1.71
N LEU A 25 -1.68 -6.96 -1.41
CA LEU A 25 -0.57 -7.83 -1.82
C LEU A 25 0.03 -8.50 -0.59
N TYR A 26 -0.06 -9.82 -0.53
CA TYR A 26 0.47 -10.60 0.59
C TYR A 26 1.98 -10.87 0.42
N PRO A 27 2.67 -11.36 1.46
CA PRO A 27 4.06 -11.79 1.36
C PRO A 27 4.38 -12.68 0.14
N ARG A 28 3.49 -13.61 -0.19
CA ARG A 28 3.62 -14.50 -1.36
C ARG A 28 3.58 -13.78 -2.72
N ASP A 29 2.98 -12.59 -2.78
CA ASP A 29 2.81 -11.82 -4.02
C ASP A 29 4.00 -10.86 -4.24
N THR A 30 4.77 -10.55 -3.19
CA THR A 30 5.81 -9.51 -3.20
C THR A 30 7.21 -10.00 -2.79
N GLY A 31 7.31 -11.13 -2.10
CA GLY A 31 8.54 -11.57 -1.43
C GLY A 31 8.88 -10.78 -0.15
N LEU A 32 8.07 -9.77 0.21
CA LEU A 32 8.26 -8.99 1.42
C LEU A 32 7.77 -9.75 2.66
N PRO A 33 8.29 -9.46 3.86
CA PRO A 33 7.86 -10.13 5.08
C PRO A 33 6.48 -9.65 5.58
N MET A 34 5.78 -8.78 4.85
CA MET A 34 4.49 -8.19 5.26
C MET A 34 3.54 -7.95 4.09
N THR A 35 2.27 -7.69 4.43
CA THR A 35 1.25 -7.22 3.48
C THR A 35 1.53 -5.79 3.04
N VAL A 36 1.29 -5.52 1.76
CA VAL A 36 1.39 -4.19 1.13
C VAL A 36 0.06 -3.84 0.48
N TRP A 37 -0.35 -2.57 0.58
CA TRP A 37 -1.49 -2.03 -0.12
C TRP A 37 -1.04 -1.04 -1.19
N VAL A 38 -1.64 -1.16 -2.38
CA VAL A 38 -1.40 -0.29 -3.53
C VAL A 38 -2.73 0.10 -4.17
N SER A 39 -2.93 1.38 -4.48
CA SER A 39 -4.14 1.87 -5.15
C SER A 39 -3.83 2.54 -6.49
N PRO A 40 -4.80 2.59 -7.42
CA PRO A 40 -4.79 3.59 -8.47
C PRO A 40 -4.92 5.00 -7.88
N ARG A 41 -4.61 6.03 -8.66
CA ARG A 41 -4.60 7.43 -8.21
C ARG A 41 -5.95 7.91 -7.67
N GLY A 42 -7.06 7.56 -8.32
CA GLY A 42 -8.38 8.09 -7.99
C GLY A 42 -8.38 9.62 -7.87
N ASN A 43 -8.86 10.14 -6.75
CA ASN A 43 -8.89 11.59 -6.44
C ASN A 43 -7.69 12.08 -5.61
N ALA A 44 -6.62 11.29 -5.49
CA ALA A 44 -5.50 11.61 -4.63
C ALA A 44 -4.78 12.90 -5.04
N ARG A 45 -4.38 13.68 -4.01
CA ARG A 45 -3.57 14.91 -4.14
C ARG A 45 -2.06 14.67 -3.92
N HIS A 46 -1.68 13.48 -3.46
CA HIS A 46 -0.29 13.05 -3.31
C HIS A 46 0.17 12.26 -4.52
N ASP A 47 1.48 12.05 -4.65
CA ASP A 47 2.07 11.16 -5.66
C ASP A 47 1.95 9.68 -5.24
N VAL A 48 2.37 8.78 -6.13
CA VAL A 48 2.35 7.33 -5.94
C VAL A 48 3.08 6.89 -4.66
N ARG A 49 2.39 6.09 -3.86
CA ARG A 49 2.87 5.55 -2.58
C ARG A 49 2.26 4.18 -2.32
N VAL A 50 2.93 3.40 -1.48
CA VAL A 50 2.41 2.13 -0.97
C VAL A 50 2.25 2.23 0.54
N LYS A 51 1.21 1.59 1.08
CA LYS A 51 1.06 1.39 2.53
C LYS A 51 1.61 -0.01 2.86
N VAL A 52 2.36 -0.12 3.95
CA VAL A 52 3.07 -1.34 4.34
C VAL A 52 2.67 -1.70 5.77
N CYS A 53 2.21 -2.94 5.98
CA CYS A 53 1.89 -3.44 7.32
C CYS A 53 3.18 -3.60 8.11
N ARG A 54 3.32 -2.97 9.28
CA ARG A 54 4.55 -3.12 10.08
C ARG A 54 4.66 -4.52 10.69
N PRO A 55 3.57 -5.13 11.19
CA PRO A 55 3.58 -6.53 11.61
C PRO A 55 3.86 -7.46 10.43
N HIS A 56 4.85 -8.35 10.61
CA HIS A 56 5.18 -9.36 9.60
C HIS A 56 4.08 -10.42 9.46
N GLY A 57 4.09 -11.11 8.31
CA GLY A 57 3.14 -12.14 7.90
C GLY A 57 1.95 -11.59 7.10
N ASP A 58 0.92 -12.42 6.95
CA ASP A 58 -0.29 -12.14 6.16
C ASP A 58 -1.28 -11.20 6.89
N ARG A 59 -0.79 -10.41 7.86
CA ARG A 59 -1.63 -9.53 8.68
C ARG A 59 -2.06 -8.29 7.90
N MET A 60 -3.28 -7.83 8.18
CA MET A 60 -3.89 -6.64 7.60
C MET A 60 -4.35 -5.71 8.72
N ILE A 61 -3.39 -4.99 9.33
CA ILE A 61 -3.66 -4.08 10.44
C ILE A 61 -3.43 -2.66 9.92
N VAL A 62 -4.52 -1.99 9.58
CA VAL A 62 -4.54 -0.69 8.90
C VAL A 62 -3.93 0.40 9.76
N GLU A 63 -4.22 0.34 11.06
CA GLU A 63 -3.76 1.26 12.09
C GLU A 63 -2.26 1.12 12.34
N ASP A 64 -1.65 0.05 11.83
CA ASP A 64 -0.26 -0.32 12.06
C ASP A 64 0.54 -0.37 10.74
N THR A 65 0.55 0.76 10.04
CA THR A 65 1.19 0.90 8.73
C THR A 65 2.28 1.96 8.68
N ALA A 66 3.20 1.79 7.72
CA ALA A 66 4.08 2.84 7.23
C ALA A 66 3.76 3.14 5.77
N VAL A 67 3.92 4.40 5.36
CA VAL A 67 3.70 4.87 4.00
C VAL A 67 5.03 5.12 3.33
N VAL A 68 5.26 4.47 2.19
CA VAL A 68 6.51 4.60 1.41
C VAL A 68 6.18 5.17 0.03
N GLY A 69 6.75 6.33 -0.29
CA GLY A 69 6.65 6.93 -1.62
C GLY A 69 7.44 6.13 -2.64
N VAL A 70 6.96 6.09 -3.89
CA VAL A 70 7.61 5.33 -4.97
C VAL A 70 8.59 6.20 -5.77
N ARG A 71 8.17 7.40 -6.18
CA ARG A 71 8.97 8.36 -6.98
C ARG A 71 9.29 9.65 -6.22
N PRO A 72 10.40 10.35 -6.51
CA PRO A 72 11.45 9.99 -7.48
C PRO A 72 12.34 8.83 -7.03
N GLU A 73 12.41 8.56 -5.73
CA GLU A 73 13.06 7.39 -5.15
C GLU A 73 12.26 6.90 -3.93
N PRO A 74 12.38 5.62 -3.54
CA PRO A 74 11.73 5.08 -2.36
C PRO A 74 12.11 5.85 -1.09
N ARG A 75 11.11 6.37 -0.38
CA ARG A 75 11.32 7.05 0.91
C ARG A 75 10.11 6.86 1.82
N VAL A 76 10.35 6.75 3.12
CA VAL A 76 9.29 6.75 4.11
C VAL A 76 8.67 8.15 4.17
N ILE A 77 7.35 8.25 3.99
CA ILE A 77 6.57 9.49 4.04
C ILE A 77 5.92 9.62 5.43
N GLU A 78 5.42 8.52 5.97
CA GLU A 78 4.65 8.50 7.21
C GLU A 78 4.82 7.16 7.93
N GLY A 79 4.76 7.18 9.27
CA GLY A 79 4.90 6.00 10.10
C GLY A 79 6.35 5.50 10.21
N PRO A 80 6.75 4.91 11.35
CA PRO A 80 8.09 4.35 11.48
C PRO A 80 8.20 3.03 10.71
N LEU A 81 9.32 2.81 10.02
CA LEU A 81 9.63 1.53 9.38
C LEU A 81 11.05 1.13 9.77
N ALA A 82 11.24 -0.12 10.22
CA ALA A 82 12.57 -0.61 10.59
C ALA A 82 13.51 -0.54 9.37
N THR A 83 14.77 -0.13 9.58
CA THR A 83 15.73 0.07 8.49
C THR A 83 15.87 -1.17 7.58
N ALA A 84 15.93 -2.36 8.17
CA ALA A 84 16.00 -3.62 7.42
C ALA A 84 14.76 -3.85 6.54
N ASP A 85 13.56 -3.52 7.05
CA ASP A 85 12.32 -3.65 6.31
C ASP A 85 12.22 -2.58 5.22
N PHE A 86 12.62 -1.34 5.51
CA PHE A 86 12.71 -0.29 4.50
C PHE A 86 13.62 -0.68 3.34
N HIS A 87 14.78 -1.30 3.60
CA HIS A 87 15.66 -1.75 2.53
C HIS A 87 14.99 -2.78 1.61
N ARG A 88 14.24 -3.74 2.17
CA ARG A 88 13.49 -4.73 1.38
C ARG A 88 12.36 -4.08 0.59
N VAL A 89 11.55 -3.24 1.24
CA VAL A 89 10.47 -2.50 0.57
C VAL A 89 11.02 -1.62 -0.54
N ALA A 90 12.09 -0.87 -0.30
CA ALA A 90 12.71 -0.01 -1.30
C ALA A 90 13.31 -0.80 -2.47
N ALA A 91 13.87 -2.00 -2.23
CA ALA A 91 14.32 -2.89 -3.29
C ALA A 91 13.14 -3.40 -4.13
N TRP A 92 12.05 -3.83 -3.48
CA TRP A 92 10.84 -4.27 -4.17
C TRP A 92 10.17 -3.15 -4.96
N ILE A 93 10.11 -1.94 -4.42
CA ILE A 93 9.60 -0.76 -5.12
C ILE A 93 10.43 -0.48 -6.37
N ARG A 94 11.76 -0.44 -6.26
CA ARG A 94 12.65 -0.21 -7.42
C ARG A 94 12.48 -1.28 -8.50
N LEU A 95 12.34 -2.54 -8.09
CA LEU A 95 12.11 -3.65 -9.00
C LEU A 95 10.78 -3.50 -9.76
N ASN A 96 9.76 -2.97 -9.09
CA ASN A 96 8.39 -2.90 -9.57
C ASN A 96 7.92 -1.48 -9.94
N GLU A 97 8.83 -0.52 -10.07
CA GLU A 97 8.47 0.90 -10.20
C GLU A 97 7.50 1.11 -11.37
N ALA A 98 7.84 0.62 -12.56
CA ALA A 98 6.99 0.76 -13.73
C ALA A 98 5.58 0.17 -13.54
N ALA A 99 5.44 -0.95 -12.82
CA ALA A 99 4.14 -1.57 -12.55
C ALA A 99 3.33 -0.77 -11.52
N LEU A 100 3.96 -0.33 -10.43
CA LEU A 100 3.34 0.52 -9.40
C LEU A 100 2.85 1.84 -10.00
N VAL A 101 3.67 2.44 -10.86
CA VAL A 101 3.38 3.66 -11.60
C VAL A 101 2.26 3.48 -12.60
N GLY A 102 2.33 2.46 -13.45
CA GLY A 102 1.29 2.20 -14.44
C GLY A 102 -0.06 1.85 -13.79
N TYR A 103 -0.05 1.18 -12.64
CA TYR A 103 -1.28 0.96 -11.87
C TYR A 103 -1.82 2.24 -11.25
N TRP A 104 -0.93 3.07 -10.69
CA TRP A 104 -1.29 4.39 -10.16
C TRP A 104 -1.93 5.30 -11.21
N ASP A 105 -1.31 5.40 -12.39
CA ASP A 105 -1.74 6.30 -13.47
C ASP A 105 -2.95 5.75 -14.26
N GLY A 106 -3.36 4.50 -14.01
CA GLY A 106 -4.51 3.86 -14.64
C GLY A 106 -4.21 3.18 -15.98
N ASP A 107 -2.94 3.08 -16.36
CA ASP A 107 -2.46 2.39 -17.57
C ASP A 107 -2.55 0.86 -17.44
N LEU A 108 -2.47 0.36 -16.20
CA LEU A 108 -2.62 -1.06 -15.87
C LEU A 108 -3.94 -1.29 -15.13
N SER A 109 -4.74 -2.25 -15.59
CA SER A 109 -5.78 -2.85 -14.75
C SER A 109 -5.16 -3.63 -13.59
N THR A 110 -5.91 -3.89 -12.51
CA THR A 110 -5.43 -4.69 -11.37
C THR A 110 -4.88 -6.05 -11.81
N GLY A 111 -5.51 -6.72 -12.79
CA GLY A 111 -5.03 -7.99 -13.31
C GLY A 111 -3.71 -7.90 -14.09
N GLN A 112 -3.49 -6.81 -14.82
CA GLN A 112 -2.22 -6.55 -15.51
C GLN A 112 -1.13 -6.17 -14.51
N PHE A 113 -1.47 -5.33 -13.52
CA PHE A 113 -0.60 -4.95 -12.42
C PHE A 113 -0.06 -6.18 -11.68
N VAL A 114 -0.94 -7.06 -11.20
CA VAL A 114 -0.53 -8.28 -10.46
C VAL A 114 0.35 -9.18 -11.31
N ARG A 115 0.09 -9.32 -12.62
CA ARG A 115 0.94 -10.11 -13.52
C ARG A 115 2.31 -9.49 -13.80
N ALA A 116 2.42 -8.17 -13.68
CA ALA A 116 3.66 -7.45 -13.91
C ALA A 116 4.57 -7.42 -12.67
N LEU A 117 4.03 -7.73 -11.48
CA LEU A 117 4.78 -7.74 -10.24
C LEU A 117 5.85 -8.83 -10.21
N GLN A 118 6.97 -8.48 -9.61
CA GLN A 118 8.12 -9.33 -9.33
C GLN A 118 8.35 -9.39 -7.82
N THR A 119 8.77 -10.55 -7.33
CA THR A 119 9.11 -10.78 -5.92
C THR A 119 10.58 -10.49 -5.65
N VAL A 120 10.91 -10.02 -4.44
CA VAL A 120 12.29 -9.87 -3.95
C VAL A 120 12.77 -11.04 -3.11
#